data_AF-A0A672ZJV9-F1
#
_entry.id   AF-A0A672ZJV9-F1
#
_cell.length_a   1.000
_cell.length_b   1.000
_cell.length_c   1.000
_cell.angle_alpha   90.00
_cell.angle_beta   90.00
_cell.angle_gamma   90.00
#
_symmetry.space_group_name_H-M   'P 1'
#
loop_
_entity.id
_entity.type
_entity.pdbx_description
1 polymer ?
#
loop_
_entity_poly.entity_id
_entity_poly.type
_entity_poly.pdbx_seq_one_letter_code
_entity_poly.pdbx_strand_id
1 'polypeptide(L)'
;ILPELFQCINRLRVRTMTVAELNERLEETETAIRRFSEELVLQLALRDELDFEKEVKNSFISALIDVQNRQKEHRELMKKKKKLKGGAGTSQGHYLTTVIPYEKKGYPPSLEDLQILTKILLAMRDDSDKVPGLLTDYILKGELASFLSVRCGL
;
A
#
# COMPACT_ATOMS: atom_id res chain seq x y z
N ILE A 1 10.47 -0.15 45.01
CA ILE A 1 10.19 0.67 46.22
C ILE A 1 9.30 1.86 45.87
N LEU A 2 9.65 2.73 44.92
CA LEU A 2 8.77 3.86 44.52
C LEU A 2 7.36 3.46 44.01
N PRO A 3 7.18 2.42 43.17
CA PRO A 3 5.84 2.02 42.70
C PRO A 3 4.97 1.49 43.85
N GLU A 4 5.54 0.65 44.70
CA GLU A 4 4.88 0.08 45.88
C GLU A 4 4.47 1.14 46.90
N LEU A 5 5.34 2.14 47.13
CA LEU A 5 5.05 3.25 48.04
C LEU A 5 3.93 4.14 47.48
N PHE A 6 3.96 4.43 46.18
CA PHE A 6 2.91 5.18 45.49
C PHE A 6 1.57 4.45 45.52
N GLN A 7 1.58 3.13 45.36
CA GLN A 7 0.38 2.28 45.41
C GLN A 7 -0.19 2.20 46.82
N CYS A 8 0.66 2.08 47.85
CA CYS A 8 0.27 2.12 49.26
C CYS A 8 -0.38 3.46 49.65
N ILE A 9 0.25 4.58 49.28
CA ILE A 9 -0.27 5.94 49.54
C ILE A 9 -1.61 6.15 48.83
N ASN A 10 -1.75 5.73 47.57
CA ASN A 10 -3.03 5.81 46.86
C ASN A 10 -4.11 4.98 47.55
N ARG A 11 -3.78 3.78 48.02
CA ARG A 11 -4.72 2.91 48.72
C ARG A 11 -5.21 3.51 50.04
N LEU A 12 -4.33 4.14 50.81
CA LEU A 12 -4.70 4.84 52.04
C LEU A 12 -5.59 6.05 51.75
N ARG A 13 -5.24 6.84 50.72
CA ARG A 13 -6.02 8.01 50.29
C ARG A 13 -7.44 7.64 49.86
N VAL A 14 -7.60 6.60 49.05
CA VAL A 14 -8.92 6.14 48.58
C VAL A 14 -9.79 5.68 49.77
N ARG A 15 -9.20 5.08 50.80
CA ARG A 15 -9.94 4.63 52.01
C ARG A 15 -10.47 5.76 52.88
N THR A 16 -9.91 6.97 52.78
CA THR A 16 -10.32 8.12 53.60
C THR A 16 -11.26 9.08 52.87
N MET A 17 -11.51 8.87 51.58
CA MET A 17 -12.42 9.69 50.78
C MET A 17 -13.89 9.41 51.14
N THR A 18 -14.72 10.43 51.03
CA THR A 18 -16.17 10.31 51.17
C THR A 18 -16.77 9.58 49.96
N VAL A 19 -18.00 9.08 50.10
CA VAL A 19 -18.72 8.41 49.01
C VAL A 19 -18.87 9.31 47.78
N ALA A 20 -19.10 10.62 47.99
CA ALA A 20 -19.21 11.59 46.90
C ALA A 20 -17.88 11.75 46.14
N GLU A 21 -16.77 11.97 46.85
CA GLU A 21 -15.45 12.11 46.24
C GLU A 21 -14.97 10.81 45.55
N LEU A 22 -15.35 9.65 46.09
CA LEU A 22 -15.07 8.35 45.45
C LEU A 22 -15.83 8.19 44.13
N ASN A 23 -17.09 8.61 44.09
CA ASN A 23 -17.91 8.55 42.87
C ASN A 23 -17.39 9.52 41.79
N GLU A 24 -17.03 10.74 42.16
CA GLU A 24 -16.41 11.70 41.24
C GLU A 24 -15.12 11.13 40.66
N ARG A 25 -14.24 10.58 41.50
CA ARG A 25 -12.98 9.97 41.05
C ARG A 25 -13.18 8.72 40.20
N LEU A 26 -14.23 7.94 40.48
CA LEU A 26 -14.63 6.82 39.65
C LEU A 26 -15.07 7.31 38.27
N GLU A 27 -15.94 8.32 38.22
CA GLU A 27 -16.43 8.91 36.97
C GLU A 27 -15.30 9.53 36.14
N GLU A 28 -14.35 10.23 36.77
CA GLU A 28 -13.13 10.73 36.11
C GLU A 28 -12.33 9.58 35.49
N THR A 29 -12.13 8.50 36.25
CA THR A 29 -11.37 7.34 35.78
C THR A 29 -12.09 6.64 34.63
N GLU A 30 -13.40 6.42 34.74
CA GLU A 30 -14.22 5.84 33.68
C GLU A 30 -14.23 6.71 32.42
N THR A 31 -14.33 8.04 32.57
CA THR A 31 -14.29 8.99 31.47
C THR A 31 -12.91 8.99 30.79
N ALA A 32 -11.83 8.93 31.56
CA ALA A 32 -10.48 8.81 31.04
C ALA A 32 -10.29 7.48 30.28
N ILE A 33 -10.76 6.36 30.84
CA ILE A 33 -10.71 5.04 30.18
C ILE A 33 -11.46 5.09 28.85
N ARG A 34 -12.66 5.67 28.81
CA ARG A 34 -13.44 5.80 27.56
C ARG A 34 -12.69 6.63 26.52
N ARG A 35 -12.19 7.81 26.88
CA ARG A 35 -11.40 8.67 25.98
C ARG A 35 -10.17 7.97 25.42
N PHE A 36 -9.37 7.32 26.27
CA PHE A 36 -8.17 6.62 25.81
C PHE A 36 -8.51 5.41 24.94
N SER A 37 -9.61 4.72 25.23
CA SER A 37 -10.08 3.61 24.40
C SER A 37 -10.51 4.10 23.01
N GLU A 38 -11.23 5.21 22.93
CA GLU A 38 -11.62 5.85 21.66
C GLU A 38 -10.39 6.28 20.86
N GLU A 39 -9.43 6.97 21.50
CA GLU A 39 -8.19 7.38 20.84
C GLU A 39 -7.38 6.17 20.35
N LEU A 40 -7.28 5.12 21.15
CA LEU A 40 -6.60 3.89 20.75
C LEU A 40 -7.25 3.25 19.52
N VAL A 41 -8.58 3.19 19.46
CA VAL A 41 -9.30 2.66 18.29
C VAL A 41 -8.99 3.48 17.04
N LEU A 42 -8.98 4.81 17.14
CA LEU A 42 -8.62 5.69 16.02
C LEU A 42 -7.18 5.48 15.55
N GLN A 43 -6.22 5.37 16.49
CA GLN A 43 -4.82 5.12 16.17
C GLN A 43 -4.60 3.76 15.51
N LEU A 44 -5.33 2.73 15.95
CA LEU A 44 -5.26 1.39 15.35
C LEU A 44 -5.81 1.41 13.91
N ALA A 45 -6.95 2.05 13.68
CA ALA A 45 -7.51 2.19 12.34
C ALA A 45 -6.56 2.96 11.40
N LEU A 46 -5.95 4.06 11.87
CA LEU A 46 -4.97 4.81 11.10
C LEU A 46 -3.73 3.97 10.78
N ARG A 47 -3.25 3.17 11.74
CA ARG A 47 -2.12 2.27 11.52
C ARG A 47 -2.44 1.25 10.44
N ASP A 48 -3.62 0.64 10.47
CA ASP A 48 -4.03 -0.38 9.50
C ASP A 48 -4.14 0.22 8.08
N GLU A 49 -4.63 1.46 7.95
CA GLU A 49 -4.66 2.19 6.67
C GLU A 49 -3.24 2.44 6.13
N LEU A 50 -2.32 2.89 6.98
CA LEU A 50 -0.92 3.13 6.61
C LEU A 50 -0.19 1.82 6.25
N ASP A 51 -0.47 0.74 6.98
CA ASP A 51 0.10 -0.58 6.70
C ASP A 51 -0.40 -1.11 5.35
N PHE A 52 -1.69 -0.93 5.04
CA PHE A 52 -2.25 -1.26 3.74
C PHE A 52 -1.59 -0.46 2.60
N GLU A 53 -1.46 0.86 2.74
CA GLU A 53 -0.77 1.69 1.75
C GLU A 53 0.66 1.22 1.49
N LYS A 54 1.39 0.92 2.58
CA LYS A 54 2.76 0.45 2.53
C LYS A 54 2.86 -0.91 1.85
N GLU A 55 1.94 -1.83 2.15
CA GLU A 55 1.89 -3.15 1.53
C GLU A 55 1.69 -3.04 0.01
N VAL A 56 0.73 -2.22 -0.44
CA VAL A 56 0.48 -1.98 -1.87
C VAL A 56 1.72 -1.37 -2.55
N LYS A 57 2.33 -0.34 -1.94
CA LYS A 57 3.56 0.31 -2.47
C LYS A 57 4.72 -0.69 -2.56
N ASN A 58 4.93 -1.51 -1.53
CA ASN A 58 6.00 -2.51 -1.53
C ASN A 58 5.74 -3.62 -2.56
N SER A 59 4.49 -4.09 -2.68
CA SER A 59 4.10 -5.07 -3.69
C SER A 59 4.39 -4.57 -5.11
N PHE A 60 4.04 -3.31 -5.39
CA PHE A 60 4.35 -2.65 -6.66
C PHE A 60 5.86 -2.59 -6.91
N ILE A 61 6.66 -2.13 -5.93
CA ILE A 61 8.12 -2.03 -6.05
C ILE A 61 8.73 -3.40 -6.36
N SER A 62 8.34 -4.45 -5.62
CA SER A 62 8.83 -5.81 -5.85
C SER A 62 8.47 -6.33 -7.24
N ALA A 63 7.21 -6.19 -7.66
CA ALA A 63 6.78 -6.63 -8.99
C ALA A 63 7.51 -5.89 -10.12
N LEU A 64 7.74 -4.59 -9.96
CA LEU A 64 8.46 -3.78 -10.93
C LEU A 64 9.92 -4.23 -11.06
N ILE A 65 10.60 -4.43 -9.93
CA ILE A 65 11.99 -4.92 -9.90
C ILE A 65 12.09 -6.29 -10.58
N ASP A 66 11.15 -7.19 -10.30
CA ASP A 66 11.14 -8.53 -10.89
C ASP A 66 11.01 -8.49 -12.43
N VAL A 67 10.05 -7.71 -12.94
CA VAL A 67 9.86 -7.52 -14.39
C VAL A 67 11.12 -6.91 -15.02
N GLN A 68 11.71 -5.89 -14.39
CA GLN A 68 12.93 -5.26 -14.88
C GLN A 68 14.13 -6.22 -14.89
N ASN A 69 14.28 -7.05 -13.86
CA ASN A 69 15.32 -8.08 -13.79
C ASN A 69 15.16 -9.10 -14.91
N ARG A 70 13.94 -9.62 -15.13
CA ARG A 70 13.65 -10.53 -16.25
C ARG A 70 13.92 -9.90 -17.61
N GLN A 71 13.54 -8.64 -17.81
CA GLN A 71 13.85 -7.91 -19.04
C GLN A 71 15.37 -7.76 -19.25
N LYS A 72 16.14 -7.54 -18.18
CA LYS A 72 17.62 -7.47 -18.23
C LYS A 72 18.22 -8.83 -18.61
N GLU A 73 17.83 -9.91 -17.96
CA GLU A 73 18.25 -11.27 -18.29
C GLU A 73 17.95 -11.62 -19.75
N HIS A 74 16.75 -11.27 -20.22
CA HIS A 74 16.35 -11.45 -21.61
C HIS A 74 17.28 -10.69 -22.59
N ARG A 75 17.60 -9.43 -22.29
CA ARG A 75 18.54 -8.63 -23.10
C ARG A 75 19.95 -9.25 -23.13
N GLU A 76 20.42 -9.83 -22.04
CA GLU A 76 21.74 -10.47 -21.96
C GLU A 76 21.80 -11.78 -22.76
N LEU A 77 20.75 -12.63 -22.67
CA LEU A 77 20.61 -13.85 -23.46
C LEU A 77 20.62 -13.55 -24.97
N MET A 78 19.96 -12.48 -25.41
CA MET A 78 19.94 -12.06 -26.81
C MET A 78 21.31 -11.61 -27.33
N LYS A 79 22.11 -10.90 -26.51
CA LYS A 79 23.49 -10.54 -26.85
C LYS A 79 24.39 -11.77 -27.00
N LYS A 80 24.15 -12.81 -26.19
CA LYS A 80 24.92 -14.07 -26.22
C LYS A 80 24.55 -14.93 -27.44
N LYS A 81 23.27 -15.01 -27.80
CA LYS A 81 22.78 -15.71 -29.01
C LYS A 81 23.26 -15.05 -30.31
N LYS A 82 23.37 -13.71 -30.36
CA LYS A 82 23.84 -13.00 -31.58
C LYS A 82 25.31 -13.31 -31.96
N LYS A 83 26.12 -13.87 -31.05
CA LYS A 83 27.49 -14.31 -31.32
C LYS A 83 27.59 -15.72 -31.93
N LEU A 84 26.50 -16.47 -31.97
CA LEU A 84 26.44 -17.86 -32.44
C LEU A 84 25.34 -17.95 -33.51
N LYS A 85 25.72 -17.78 -34.79
CA LYS A 85 24.97 -18.05 -36.05
C LYS A 85 23.43 -17.89 -36.05
N GLY A 86 22.94 -17.09 -37.01
CA GLY A 86 21.52 -16.84 -37.26
C GLY A 86 20.66 -18.10 -37.43
N GLY A 87 19.43 -18.00 -36.92
CA GLY A 87 18.40 -19.02 -37.14
C GLY A 87 17.33 -19.05 -36.03
N ALA A 88 16.10 -18.76 -36.43
CA ALA A 88 14.81 -19.16 -35.86
C ALA A 88 14.40 -18.66 -34.46
N GLY A 89 13.21 -18.02 -34.45
CA GLY A 89 12.50 -17.55 -33.27
C GLY A 89 12.28 -18.66 -32.26
N THR A 90 12.66 -18.39 -31.03
CA THR A 90 12.34 -19.21 -29.87
C THR A 90 11.44 -18.35 -28.99
N SER A 91 10.16 -18.74 -28.96
CA SER A 91 9.09 -18.30 -28.05
C SER A 91 9.50 -17.14 -27.15
N GLN A 92 9.37 -15.93 -27.69
CA GLN A 92 9.61 -14.71 -26.95
C GLN A 92 8.52 -14.63 -25.87
N GLY A 93 8.84 -14.10 -24.69
CA GLY A 93 7.78 -13.61 -23.80
C GLY A 93 7.14 -12.42 -24.51
N HIS A 94 6.02 -12.64 -25.21
CA HIS A 94 5.40 -11.67 -26.12
C HIS A 94 5.09 -10.35 -25.37
N TYR A 95 4.85 -10.44 -24.07
CA TYR A 95 4.41 -9.33 -23.24
C TYR A 95 5.52 -8.73 -22.38
N LEU A 96 6.62 -9.46 -22.11
CA LEU A 96 7.71 -8.97 -21.27
C LEU A 96 8.43 -7.73 -21.84
N THR A 97 8.38 -7.53 -23.16
CA THR A 97 8.95 -6.35 -23.85
C THR A 97 7.98 -5.17 -23.98
N THR A 98 6.72 -5.35 -23.60
CA THR A 98 5.70 -4.30 -23.65
C THR A 98 5.99 -3.25 -22.59
N VAL A 99 5.76 -1.99 -22.93
CA VAL A 99 5.93 -0.85 -22.00
C VAL A 99 4.56 -0.41 -21.54
N ILE A 100 4.40 -0.21 -20.23
CA ILE A 100 3.18 0.37 -19.67
C ILE A 100 3.21 1.88 -19.89
N PRO A 101 2.22 2.48 -20.58
CA PRO A 101 2.13 3.93 -20.70
C PRO A 101 1.94 4.55 -19.31
N TYR A 102 2.79 5.50 -18.95
CA TYR A 102 2.67 6.26 -17.70
C TYR A 102 2.78 7.75 -17.99
N GLU A 103 1.73 8.50 -17.67
CA GLU A 103 1.75 9.96 -17.74
C GLU A 103 2.37 10.51 -16.45
N LYS A 104 3.47 11.26 -16.57
CA LYS A 104 4.08 11.95 -15.44
C LYS A 104 3.27 13.20 -15.08
N LYS A 105 2.07 12.98 -14.55
CA LYS A 105 1.33 14.01 -13.82
C LYS A 105 2.17 14.33 -12.59
N GLY A 106 2.35 15.60 -12.22
CA GLY A 106 3.32 16.03 -11.18
C GLY A 106 3.08 15.48 -9.76
N TYR A 107 2.15 14.54 -9.59
CA TYR A 107 1.80 13.84 -8.36
C TYR A 107 2.12 12.34 -8.48
N PRO A 108 2.48 11.66 -7.38
CA PRO A 108 2.69 10.21 -7.39
C PRO A 108 1.38 9.48 -7.74
N PRO A 109 1.45 8.31 -8.37
CA PRO A 109 0.25 7.57 -8.77
C PRO A 109 -0.59 7.21 -7.53
N SER A 110 -1.92 7.15 -7.73
CA SER A 110 -2.84 6.82 -6.65
C SER A 110 -2.67 5.36 -6.21
N LEU A 111 -3.19 5.03 -5.03
CA LEU A 111 -3.15 3.65 -4.51
C LEU A 111 -3.88 2.67 -5.45
N GLU A 112 -4.98 3.10 -6.05
CA GLU A 112 -5.74 2.33 -7.04
C GLU A 112 -4.91 2.08 -8.30
N ASP A 113 -4.22 3.10 -8.80
CA ASP A 113 -3.31 2.96 -9.95
C ASP A 113 -2.19 1.97 -9.64
N LEU A 114 -1.57 2.08 -8.45
CA LEU A 114 -0.54 1.14 -8.01
C LEU A 114 -1.02 -0.30 -8.02
N GLN A 115 -2.24 -0.57 -7.56
CA GLN A 115 -2.81 -1.93 -7.57
C GLN A 115 -3.02 -2.46 -8.99
N ILE A 116 -3.53 -1.63 -9.91
CA ILE A 116 -3.73 -2.01 -11.31
C ILE A 116 -2.38 -2.25 -11.99
N LEU A 117 -1.42 -1.33 -11.81
CA LEU A 117 -0.06 -1.45 -12.33
C LEU A 117 0.64 -2.70 -11.80
N THR A 118 0.45 -3.03 -10.52
CA THR A 118 0.98 -4.26 -9.92
C THR A 118 0.40 -5.50 -10.60
N LYS A 119 -0.92 -5.53 -10.86
CA LYS A 119 -1.56 -6.63 -11.59
C LYS A 119 -1.01 -6.79 -13.01
N ILE A 120 -0.78 -5.68 -13.71
CA ILE A 120 -0.16 -5.69 -15.06
C ILE A 120 1.26 -6.24 -14.99
N LEU A 121 2.09 -5.76 -14.04
CA LEU A 121 3.47 -6.21 -13.88
C LEU A 121 3.55 -7.71 -13.57
N LEU A 122 2.69 -8.23 -12.69
CA LEU A 122 2.60 -9.66 -12.41
C LEU A 122 2.15 -10.46 -13.64
N ALA A 123 1.14 -9.97 -14.37
CA ALA A 123 0.69 -10.61 -15.61
C ALA A 123 1.79 -10.63 -16.69
N MET A 124 2.60 -9.57 -16.80
CA MET A 124 3.76 -9.52 -17.69
C MET A 124 4.87 -10.48 -17.26
N ARG A 125 5.17 -10.55 -15.96
CA ARG A 125 6.17 -11.48 -15.40
C ARG A 125 5.85 -12.93 -15.74
N ASP A 126 4.55 -13.26 -15.71
CA ASP A 126 4.02 -14.61 -15.92
C ASP A 126 3.59 -14.87 -17.37
N ASP A 127 3.90 -13.94 -18.31
CA ASP A 127 3.51 -13.99 -19.73
C ASP A 127 2.01 -14.32 -19.96
N SER A 128 1.15 -13.70 -19.15
CA SER A 128 -0.30 -13.96 -19.17
C SER A 128 -1.01 -13.25 -20.32
N ASP A 129 -1.95 -13.94 -20.98
CA ASP A 129 -2.85 -13.36 -22.01
C ASP A 129 -3.78 -12.27 -21.49
N LYS A 130 -3.79 -12.00 -20.18
CA LYS A 130 -4.57 -10.92 -19.56
C LYS A 130 -3.93 -9.55 -19.75
N VAL A 131 -2.64 -9.48 -20.11
CA VAL A 131 -1.89 -8.22 -20.24
C VAL A 131 -2.60 -7.22 -21.17
N PRO A 132 -3.04 -7.58 -22.40
CA PRO A 132 -3.72 -6.64 -23.29
C PRO A 132 -5.03 -6.08 -22.72
N GLY A 133 -5.82 -6.92 -22.03
CA GLY A 133 -7.06 -6.49 -21.39
C GLY A 133 -6.80 -5.51 -20.25
N LEU A 134 -5.86 -5.85 -19.35
CA LEU A 134 -5.49 -4.99 -18.23
C LEU A 134 -4.91 -3.64 -18.68
N LEU A 135 -4.10 -3.63 -19.74
CA LEU A 135 -3.58 -2.39 -20.33
C LEU A 135 -4.71 -1.56 -20.96
N THR A 136 -5.62 -2.19 -21.69
CA THR A 136 -6.77 -1.50 -22.31
C THR A 136 -7.65 -0.86 -21.23
N ASP A 137 -7.99 -1.61 -20.19
CA ASP A 137 -8.80 -1.09 -19.08
C ASP A 137 -8.11 0.09 -18.38
N TYR A 138 -6.80 -0.01 -18.15
CA TYR A 138 -6.02 1.06 -17.52
C TYR A 138 -5.97 2.32 -18.39
N ILE A 139 -5.73 2.18 -19.69
CA ILE A 139 -5.69 3.30 -20.64
C ILE A 139 -7.06 3.97 -20.73
N LEU A 140 -8.13 3.19 -20.94
CA LEU A 140 -9.49 3.71 -21.08
C LEU A 140 -9.99 4.39 -19.80
N LYS A 141 -9.67 3.84 -18.62
CA LYS A 141 -10.01 4.49 -17.34
C LYS A 141 -9.20 5.77 -17.10
N GLY A 142 -7.91 5.78 -17.49
CA GLY A 142 -7.05 6.96 -17.40
C GLY A 142 -7.52 8.12 -18.29
N GLU A 143 -8.03 7.81 -19.48
CA GLU A 143 -8.62 8.81 -20.38
C GLU A 143 -9.98 9.32 -19.86
N LEU A 144 -10.85 8.45 -19.35
CA LEU A 144 -12.13 8.90 -18.78
C LEU A 144 -11.95 9.85 -17.59
N ALA A 145 -10.91 9.66 -16.77
CA ALA A 145 -10.57 10.57 -15.68
C ALA A 145 -10.06 11.94 -16.19
N SER A 146 -9.26 11.97 -17.27
CA SER A 146 -8.82 13.24 -17.86
C SER A 146 -9.97 13.95 -18.59
N PHE A 147 -10.85 13.22 -19.28
CA PHE A 147 -12.06 13.79 -19.89
C PHE A 147 -13.05 14.35 -18.85
N LEU A 148 -13.22 13.69 -17.70
CA LEU A 148 -14.07 14.20 -16.60
C LEU A 148 -13.47 15.43 -15.93
N SER A 149 -12.14 15.49 -15.74
CA SER A 149 -11.47 16.68 -15.20
C SER A 149 -11.54 17.89 -16.14
N VAL A 150 -11.60 17.68 -17.46
CA VAL A 150 -11.78 18.77 -18.44
C VAL A 150 -13.24 19.23 -18.51
N ARG A 151 -14.21 18.38 -18.14
CA ARG A 151 -15.65 18.71 -18.18
C ARG A 151 -16.21 19.27 -16.87
N CYS A 152 -15.59 19.00 -15.72
CA CYS A 152 -15.94 19.59 -14.41
C CYS A 152 -15.02 20.78 -14.07
N GLY A 153 -14.74 21.64 -15.05
CA GLY A 153 -14.21 22.99 -14.84
C GLY A 153 -15.31 24.02 -15.06
N LEU A 154 -16.24 24.13 -14.12
CA LEU A 154 -17.20 25.24 -13.94
C LEU A 154 -17.38 25.48 -12.44
#